data_AF-A0AAD3D476-F1
#
_entry.id   AF-A0AAD3D476-F1
#
_cell.length_a   1.000
_cell.length_b   1.000
_cell.length_c   1.000
_cell.angle_alpha   90.00
_cell.angle_beta   90.00
_cell.angle_gamma   90.00
#
_symmetry.space_group_name_H-M   'P 1'
#
loop_
_entity.id
_entity.type
_entity.pdbx_description
1 polymer ?
#
loop_
_entity_poly.entity_id
_entity_poly.type
_entity_poly.pdbx_seq_one_letter_code
_entity_poly.pdbx_strand_id
1 'polypeptide(L)'
;MRFNSILVSALSFAVSGTAQTIESSFKVYNTQEAQTTCMLNNQVKAVLDNNGFSKIMCPYGILVFADAAYSDDWLRYLTNVIANLVDTDGDGIPENEQVVKSLAHEGSMGAGMICGSTYEQERQEEKFDNVMDYVFSCQVYNGDDFDEWGKTTLFEEAFHMYHENGLASVWPTIFGYNPDDPSDDFDYSLVCRETASHQCVSPGWWHSENTCPNGAPFSPGNPASSPLSGTCNEPSCDCVEFFRQAYTKYIDWDHDGLWYSDYFPQNRNAFMNMISQEFKSMLSDPQYSLRQSPPPDSYTVSGIIGTCMESYECTTATSSPVEFPVTSAPVASPVSNENSCSDFPDQIKWKIKGEMSFLYCTEMTEYRCQKKKGKSLCPNECGTTATWCNKDAKGQVEYNVNENGEIVFKGCPFVKRVPEKIAQRCSKGNIAMACRETCMNYI
;
A
#
# COMPACT_ATOMS: atom_id res chain seq x y z
N MET A 1 2.02 -59.84 -51.13
CA MET A 1 2.77 -58.65 -50.67
C MET A 1 3.11 -58.86 -49.21
N ARG A 2 4.40 -58.91 -48.86
CA ARG A 2 4.88 -59.12 -47.48
C ARG A 2 5.00 -57.76 -46.79
N PHE A 3 4.38 -57.62 -45.61
CA PHE A 3 4.55 -56.48 -44.72
C PHE A 3 5.86 -56.64 -43.93
N ASN A 4 6.75 -55.66 -44.01
CA ASN A 4 7.88 -55.51 -43.11
C ASN A 4 7.45 -54.65 -41.92
N SER A 5 7.56 -55.21 -40.72
CA SER A 5 7.46 -54.50 -39.44
C SER A 5 8.81 -53.83 -39.16
N ILE A 6 8.80 -52.51 -38.99
CA ILE A 6 9.94 -51.74 -38.49
C ILE A 6 9.65 -51.48 -37.01
N LEU A 7 10.40 -52.14 -36.14
CA LEU A 7 10.50 -51.82 -34.71
C LEU A 7 11.27 -50.50 -34.57
N VAL A 8 10.57 -49.44 -34.17
CA VAL A 8 11.20 -48.21 -33.69
C VAL A 8 11.39 -48.37 -32.18
N SER A 9 12.65 -48.47 -31.75
CA SER A 9 13.00 -48.41 -30.33
C SER A 9 12.74 -46.99 -29.81
N ALA A 10 11.88 -46.87 -28.81
CA ALA A 10 11.75 -45.65 -28.01
C ALA A 10 13.01 -45.48 -27.15
N LEU A 11 13.88 -44.55 -27.55
CA LEU A 11 14.86 -43.98 -26.62
C LEU A 11 14.11 -42.97 -25.75
N SER A 12 13.78 -43.36 -24.52
CA SER A 12 13.41 -42.42 -23.47
C SER A 12 14.66 -41.64 -23.05
N PHE A 13 14.77 -40.39 -23.48
CA PHE A 13 15.65 -39.43 -22.84
C PHE A 13 15.00 -39.02 -21.52
N ALA A 14 15.49 -39.58 -20.42
CA ALA A 14 15.25 -38.98 -19.12
C ALA A 14 16.09 -37.69 -19.05
N VAL A 15 15.44 -36.56 -19.32
CA VAL A 15 16.00 -35.25 -18.97
C VAL A 15 15.92 -35.16 -17.44
N SER A 16 17.02 -35.51 -16.79
CA SER A 16 17.27 -35.18 -15.39
C SER A 16 17.47 -33.66 -15.31
N GLY A 17 16.37 -32.91 -15.27
CA GLY A 17 16.40 -31.50 -14.90
C GLY A 17 16.89 -31.42 -13.45
N THR A 18 18.14 -31.02 -13.24
CA THR A 18 18.60 -30.58 -11.93
C THR A 18 17.75 -29.39 -11.55
N ALA A 19 16.97 -29.49 -10.47
CA ALA A 19 16.24 -28.37 -9.90
C ALA A 19 17.19 -27.17 -9.76
N GLN A 20 16.90 -26.11 -10.50
CA GLN A 20 17.69 -24.88 -10.44
C GLN A 20 17.38 -24.23 -9.09
N THR A 21 18.38 -24.20 -8.21
CA THR A 21 18.24 -23.54 -6.91
C THR A 21 18.45 -22.05 -7.10
N ILE A 22 17.57 -21.23 -6.54
CA ILE A 22 17.69 -19.77 -6.60
C ILE A 22 18.66 -19.31 -5.53
N GLU A 23 19.74 -18.68 -5.98
CA GLU A 23 20.76 -18.13 -5.09
C GLU A 23 20.20 -16.88 -4.40
N SER A 24 20.12 -16.93 -3.07
CA SER A 24 19.60 -15.85 -2.24
C SER A 24 20.30 -15.85 -0.88
N SER A 25 20.65 -14.67 -0.38
CA SER A 25 21.17 -14.49 0.98
C SER A 25 20.07 -14.50 2.05
N PHE A 26 18.81 -14.36 1.64
CA PHE A 26 17.66 -14.29 2.52
C PHE A 26 17.20 -15.67 2.97
N LYS A 27 16.70 -15.75 4.21
CA LYS A 27 16.22 -16.98 4.82
C LYS A 27 14.69 -16.96 4.95
N VAL A 28 14.10 -18.14 4.83
CA VAL A 28 12.69 -18.36 5.15
C VAL A 28 12.58 -18.54 6.67
N TYR A 29 11.74 -17.73 7.29
CA TYR A 29 11.39 -17.77 8.71
C TYR A 29 9.96 -18.27 8.88
N ASN A 30 9.66 -18.91 10.00
CA ASN A 30 8.28 -19.06 10.44
C ASN A 30 7.78 -17.78 11.15
N THR A 31 6.47 -17.71 11.42
CA THR A 31 5.85 -16.52 12.02
C THR A 31 6.41 -16.17 13.40
N GLN A 32 6.92 -17.15 14.16
CA GLN A 32 7.54 -16.91 15.47
C GLN A 32 8.95 -16.34 15.35
N GLU A 33 9.76 -16.84 14.41
CA GLU A 33 11.11 -16.34 14.12
C GLU A 33 11.07 -14.93 13.51
N ALA A 34 10.06 -14.66 12.68
CA ALA A 34 9.87 -13.37 12.02
C ALA A 34 9.52 -12.23 12.99
N GLN A 35 8.92 -12.52 14.16
CA GLN A 35 8.69 -11.48 15.18
C GLN A 35 9.97 -10.81 15.63
N THR A 36 11.04 -11.59 15.80
CA THR A 36 12.34 -11.07 16.24
C THR A 36 13.22 -10.64 15.08
N THR A 37 13.11 -11.32 13.93
CA THR A 37 14.05 -11.14 12.81
C THR A 37 13.56 -10.10 11.81
N CYS A 38 12.25 -10.08 11.57
CA CYS A 38 11.58 -9.18 10.63
C CYS A 38 10.76 -8.09 11.33
N MET A 39 10.83 -8.00 12.67
CA MET A 39 9.99 -7.11 13.49
C MET A 39 8.48 -7.26 13.23
N LEU A 40 8.04 -8.49 12.91
CA LEU A 40 6.65 -8.79 12.57
C LEU A 40 5.69 -8.37 13.71
N ASN A 41 4.74 -7.48 13.39
CA ASN A 41 3.73 -7.02 14.34
C ASN A 41 2.81 -8.18 14.79
N ASN A 42 2.40 -8.19 16.07
CA ASN A 42 1.51 -9.22 16.62
C ASN A 42 0.16 -9.34 15.88
N GLN A 43 -0.37 -8.22 15.36
CA GLN A 43 -1.61 -8.21 14.59
C GLN A 43 -1.41 -8.89 13.23
N VAL A 44 -0.35 -8.55 12.50
CA VAL A 44 -0.03 -9.20 11.23
C VAL A 44 0.30 -10.68 11.45
N LYS A 45 1.08 -11.01 12.48
CA LYS A 45 1.31 -12.41 12.87
C LYS A 45 0.01 -13.17 13.10
N ALA A 46 -0.93 -12.60 13.84
CA ALA A 46 -2.21 -13.26 14.10
C ALA A 46 -3.00 -13.49 12.81
N VAL A 47 -3.00 -12.53 11.88
CA VAL A 47 -3.62 -12.70 10.56
C VAL A 47 -2.92 -13.81 9.76
N LEU A 48 -1.58 -13.82 9.72
CA LEU A 48 -0.81 -14.85 9.02
C LEU A 48 -1.11 -16.25 9.57
N ASP A 49 -1.02 -16.43 10.89
CA ASP A 49 -1.27 -17.72 11.56
C ASP A 49 -2.71 -18.22 11.33
N ASN A 50 -3.71 -17.32 11.44
CA ASN A 50 -5.12 -17.69 11.29
C ASN A 50 -5.50 -18.06 9.86
N ASN A 51 -4.72 -17.62 8.87
CA ASN A 51 -4.99 -17.83 7.45
C ASN A 51 -3.99 -18.79 6.79
N GLY A 52 -3.13 -19.46 7.56
CA GLY A 52 -2.28 -20.55 7.07
C GLY A 52 -0.96 -20.11 6.40
N PHE A 53 -0.58 -18.84 6.52
CA PHE A 53 0.71 -18.34 6.05
C PHE A 53 1.79 -18.64 7.08
N SER A 54 2.82 -19.39 6.69
CA SER A 54 3.82 -19.94 7.61
C SER A 54 5.27 -19.72 7.16
N LYS A 55 5.48 -19.24 5.93
CA LYS A 55 6.80 -18.86 5.41
C LYS A 55 6.86 -17.35 5.30
N ILE A 56 7.93 -16.75 5.82
CA ILE A 56 8.15 -15.30 5.80
C ILE A 56 9.58 -15.02 5.38
N MET A 57 9.75 -14.08 4.47
CA MET A 57 11.02 -13.44 4.14
C MET A 57 10.84 -11.92 4.28
N CYS A 58 11.92 -11.21 4.59
CA CYS A 58 11.84 -9.78 4.90
C CYS A 58 13.05 -8.98 4.39
N PRO A 59 13.27 -8.89 3.06
CA PRO A 59 14.32 -8.04 2.50
C PRO A 59 14.10 -6.60 2.97
N TYR A 60 15.07 -6.04 3.69
CA TYR A 60 14.96 -4.70 4.25
C TYR A 60 13.66 -4.47 5.02
N GLY A 61 13.17 -5.48 5.75
CA GLY A 61 11.92 -5.40 6.53
C GLY A 61 10.62 -5.35 5.72
N ILE A 62 10.67 -5.44 4.39
CA ILE A 62 9.50 -5.53 3.51
C ILE A 62 8.98 -6.97 3.56
N LEU A 63 7.71 -7.19 3.90
CA LEU A 63 7.22 -8.55 4.13
C LEU A 63 6.87 -9.27 2.83
N VAL A 64 7.39 -10.49 2.69
CA VAL A 64 6.96 -11.48 1.70
C VAL A 64 6.52 -12.71 2.47
N PHE A 65 5.29 -13.18 2.27
CA PHE A 65 4.78 -14.32 3.02
C PHE A 65 4.01 -15.30 2.16
N ALA A 66 4.09 -16.59 2.54
CA ALA A 66 3.45 -17.66 1.82
C ALA A 66 2.98 -18.79 2.73
N ASP A 67 2.07 -19.63 2.22
CA ASP A 67 1.68 -20.86 2.91
C ASP A 67 2.80 -21.92 2.85
N ALA A 68 2.60 -23.03 3.57
CA ALA A 68 3.61 -24.07 3.74
C ALA A 68 3.97 -24.80 2.42
N ALA A 69 3.04 -24.90 1.47
CA ALA A 69 3.20 -25.64 0.23
C ALA A 69 3.82 -24.81 -0.90
N TYR A 70 3.79 -23.48 -0.81
CA TYR A 70 4.43 -22.59 -1.78
C TYR A 70 5.94 -22.85 -1.89
N SER A 71 6.52 -22.78 -3.10
CA SER A 71 7.94 -23.09 -3.32
C SER A 71 8.88 -22.08 -2.65
N ASP A 72 9.89 -22.59 -1.95
CA ASP A 72 10.95 -21.74 -1.38
C ASP A 72 11.74 -21.00 -2.47
N ASP A 73 11.91 -21.61 -3.65
CA ASP A 73 12.68 -21.00 -4.74
C ASP A 73 11.92 -19.84 -5.39
N TRP A 74 10.59 -19.96 -5.55
CA TRP A 74 9.73 -18.84 -5.94
C TRP A 74 9.78 -17.70 -4.91
N LEU A 75 9.72 -18.04 -3.62
CA LEU A 75 9.78 -17.06 -2.54
C LEU A 75 11.13 -16.33 -2.51
N ARG A 76 12.24 -17.06 -2.71
CA ARG A 76 13.60 -16.49 -2.81
C ARG A 76 13.74 -15.59 -4.03
N TYR A 77 13.23 -15.99 -5.19
CA TYR A 77 13.29 -15.18 -6.40
C TYR A 77 12.55 -13.86 -6.21
N LEU A 78 11.29 -13.89 -5.76
CA LEU A 78 10.53 -12.68 -5.45
C LEU A 78 11.26 -11.78 -4.44
N THR A 79 11.84 -12.39 -3.41
CA THR A 79 12.62 -11.66 -2.40
C THR A 79 13.86 -10.99 -2.99
N ASN A 80 14.57 -11.67 -3.89
CA ASN A 80 15.71 -11.10 -4.61
C ASN A 80 15.28 -9.95 -5.52
N VAL A 81 14.14 -10.06 -6.20
CA VAL A 81 13.58 -8.98 -7.02
C VAL A 81 13.34 -7.74 -6.17
N ILE A 82 12.64 -7.88 -5.05
CA ILE A 82 12.34 -6.76 -4.13
C ILE A 82 13.64 -6.13 -3.61
N ALA A 83 14.62 -6.94 -3.22
CA ALA A 83 15.92 -6.45 -2.78
C ALA A 83 16.63 -5.65 -3.89
N ASN A 84 16.67 -6.18 -5.13
CA ASN A 84 17.31 -5.51 -6.27
C ASN A 84 16.56 -4.25 -6.75
N LEU A 85 15.28 -4.09 -6.40
CA LEU A 85 14.49 -2.89 -6.68
C LEU A 85 14.83 -1.74 -5.73
N VAL A 86 15.11 -2.03 -4.46
CA VAL A 86 15.41 -1.00 -3.44
C VAL A 86 16.90 -0.78 -3.19
N ASP A 87 17.73 -1.78 -3.51
CA ASP A 87 19.20 -1.76 -3.54
C ASP A 87 19.64 -1.99 -5.01
N THR A 88 19.73 -0.89 -5.74
CA THR A 88 19.94 -0.83 -7.19
C THR A 88 21.39 -0.99 -7.63
N ASP A 89 22.37 -0.79 -6.74
CA ASP A 89 23.77 -1.08 -6.99
C ASP A 89 24.25 -2.41 -6.37
N GLY A 90 23.45 -2.99 -5.46
CA GLY A 90 23.67 -4.30 -4.88
C GLY A 90 24.77 -4.30 -3.82
N ASP A 91 25.01 -3.18 -3.14
CA ASP A 91 26.02 -3.06 -2.08
C ASP A 91 25.52 -3.46 -0.69
N GLY A 92 24.21 -3.75 -0.55
CA GLY A 92 23.56 -4.07 0.71
C GLY A 92 22.85 -2.91 1.37
N ILE A 93 22.93 -1.70 0.83
CA ILE A 93 22.36 -0.47 1.39
C ILE A 93 21.34 0.08 0.39
N PRO A 94 20.04 0.12 0.75
CA PRO A 94 19.04 0.69 -0.13
C PRO A 94 19.34 2.16 -0.44
N GLU A 95 19.26 2.56 -1.71
CA GLU A 95 19.62 3.93 -2.10
C GLU A 95 18.60 4.97 -1.62
N ASN A 96 17.37 4.54 -1.33
CA ASN A 96 16.34 5.42 -0.82
C ASN A 96 15.67 4.87 0.45
N GLU A 97 16.11 5.41 1.58
CA GLU A 97 15.57 5.09 2.90
C GLU A 97 14.07 5.42 3.03
N GLN A 98 13.58 6.46 2.37
CA GLN A 98 12.16 6.84 2.47
C GLN A 98 11.26 5.83 1.74
N VAL A 99 11.72 5.31 0.59
CA VAL A 99 11.03 4.25 -0.16
C VAL A 99 11.00 2.96 0.66
N VAL A 100 12.12 2.58 1.27
CA VAL A 100 12.15 1.41 2.17
C VAL A 100 11.23 1.61 3.36
N LYS A 101 11.23 2.79 3.99
CA LYS A 101 10.34 3.08 5.14
C LYS A 101 8.85 3.03 4.79
N SER A 102 8.46 3.38 3.56
CA SER A 102 7.06 3.30 3.14
C SER A 102 6.63 1.87 2.85
N LEU A 103 7.56 0.99 2.46
CA LEU A 103 7.30 -0.42 2.20
C LEU A 103 7.43 -1.31 3.44
N ALA A 104 8.42 -1.06 4.29
CA ALA A 104 8.82 -1.96 5.36
C ALA A 104 7.82 -2.00 6.52
N HIS A 105 7.70 -3.18 7.10
CA HIS A 105 6.84 -3.47 8.25
C HIS A 105 7.66 -3.41 9.55
N GLU A 106 8.13 -2.22 9.93
CA GLU A 106 8.92 -1.98 11.16
C GLU A 106 8.03 -1.89 12.43
N GLY A 107 7.03 -2.76 12.54
CA GLY A 107 5.94 -2.57 13.51
C GLY A 107 4.95 -1.44 13.12
N SER A 108 5.13 -0.82 11.95
CA SER A 108 4.13 -0.03 11.21
C SER A 108 3.19 -0.96 10.42
N MET A 109 2.31 -0.40 9.57
CA MET A 109 1.43 -1.20 8.71
C MET A 109 2.18 -1.68 7.45
N GLY A 110 2.87 -0.81 6.69
CA GLY A 110 3.77 -1.20 5.60
C GLY A 110 3.07 -1.96 4.45
N ALA A 111 3.78 -2.21 3.36
CA ALA A 111 3.29 -3.05 2.26
C ALA A 111 3.85 -4.48 2.37
N GLY A 112 3.25 -5.41 1.62
CA GLY A 112 3.83 -6.75 1.52
C GLY A 112 3.27 -7.56 0.36
N MET A 113 3.88 -8.72 0.15
CA MET A 113 3.51 -9.68 -0.88
C MET A 113 2.89 -10.93 -0.25
N ILE A 114 1.71 -11.32 -0.73
CA ILE A 114 1.04 -12.59 -0.40
C ILE A 114 1.22 -13.56 -1.55
N CYS A 115 1.88 -14.68 -1.30
CA CYS A 115 1.98 -15.76 -2.26
C CYS A 115 1.24 -17.01 -1.76
N GLY A 116 0.40 -17.61 -2.60
CA GLY A 116 -0.37 -18.80 -2.27
C GLY A 116 -0.05 -19.97 -3.20
N SER A 117 -0.05 -21.19 -2.67
CA SER A 117 0.05 -22.42 -3.46
C SER A 117 -1.23 -22.74 -4.23
N THR A 118 -2.32 -21.99 -3.97
CA THR A 118 -3.58 -22.04 -4.70
C THR A 118 -4.13 -20.64 -4.89
N TYR A 119 -5.03 -20.51 -5.87
CA TYR A 119 -5.76 -19.27 -6.14
C TYR A 119 -6.43 -18.69 -4.89
N GLU A 120 -7.16 -19.53 -4.14
CA GLU A 120 -7.89 -19.14 -2.95
C GLU A 120 -6.97 -18.77 -1.80
N GLN A 121 -5.77 -19.33 -1.76
CA GLN A 121 -4.79 -19.00 -0.73
C GLN A 121 -4.17 -17.62 -1.01
N GLU A 122 -3.93 -17.30 -2.27
CA GLU A 122 -3.32 -16.04 -2.67
C GLU A 122 -4.31 -14.86 -2.63
N ARG A 123 -5.58 -15.11 -2.90
CA ARG A 123 -6.66 -14.11 -2.86
C ARG A 123 -7.24 -13.87 -1.47
N GLN A 124 -6.36 -13.54 -0.53
CA GLN A 124 -6.73 -13.22 0.85
C GLN A 124 -6.20 -11.84 1.28
N GLU A 125 -5.90 -10.96 0.33
CA GLU A 125 -5.40 -9.60 0.55
C GLU A 125 -6.29 -8.85 1.56
N GLU A 126 -7.62 -9.02 1.46
CA GLU A 126 -8.59 -8.34 2.32
C GLU A 126 -8.52 -8.77 3.80
N LYS A 127 -7.85 -9.89 4.10
CA LYS A 127 -7.59 -10.31 5.49
C LYS A 127 -6.58 -9.41 6.18
N PHE A 128 -5.77 -8.69 5.40
CA PHE A 128 -4.73 -7.79 5.90
C PHE A 128 -5.22 -6.34 6.01
N ASP A 129 -6.48 -6.08 5.65
CA ASP A 129 -7.14 -4.79 5.86
C ASP A 129 -6.96 -4.31 7.31
N ASN A 130 -6.40 -3.11 7.47
CA ASN A 130 -6.14 -2.45 8.75
C ASN A 130 -4.99 -3.01 9.60
N VAL A 131 -4.24 -3.99 9.11
CA VAL A 131 -2.97 -4.43 9.73
C VAL A 131 -1.77 -4.17 8.85
N MET A 132 -1.99 -4.01 7.54
CA MET A 132 -1.01 -3.56 6.55
C MET A 132 -1.60 -2.41 5.72
N ASP A 133 -0.75 -1.60 5.09
CA ASP A 133 -1.16 -0.49 4.24
C ASP A 133 -1.72 -1.02 2.91
N TYR A 134 -1.04 -2.02 2.35
CA TYR A 134 -1.52 -2.79 1.19
C TYR A 134 -0.83 -4.15 1.12
N VAL A 135 -1.49 -5.13 0.49
CA VAL A 135 -0.91 -6.44 0.22
C VAL A 135 -1.13 -6.79 -1.25
N PHE A 136 -0.05 -7.08 -1.96
CA PHE A 136 -0.05 -7.46 -3.38
C PHE A 136 0.03 -8.98 -3.53
N SER A 137 -0.81 -9.53 -4.39
CA SER A 137 -0.77 -10.94 -4.80
C SER A 137 0.46 -11.21 -5.65
N CYS A 138 1.11 -12.37 -5.48
CA CYS A 138 2.23 -12.77 -6.34
C CYS A 138 1.75 -13.31 -7.72
N GLN A 139 0.45 -13.59 -7.87
CA GLN A 139 -0.27 -14.05 -9.06
C GLN A 139 0.28 -15.30 -9.78
N VAL A 140 1.13 -16.09 -9.12
CA VAL A 140 1.78 -17.28 -9.72
C VAL A 140 1.17 -18.61 -9.30
N TYR A 141 0.05 -18.63 -8.56
CA TYR A 141 -0.68 -19.85 -8.19
C TYR A 141 -1.04 -20.80 -9.36
N ASN A 142 -1.03 -20.32 -10.61
CA ASN A 142 -1.28 -21.10 -11.82
C ASN A 142 -0.03 -21.74 -12.44
N GLY A 143 1.17 -21.41 -11.96
CA GLY A 143 2.44 -21.87 -12.53
C GLY A 143 2.90 -23.18 -11.89
N ASP A 144 2.70 -24.29 -12.59
CA ASP A 144 3.21 -25.61 -12.14
C ASP A 144 4.75 -25.72 -12.26
N ASP A 145 5.39 -24.87 -13.08
CA ASP A 145 6.83 -24.86 -13.34
C ASP A 145 7.48 -23.51 -13.01
N PHE A 146 8.69 -23.54 -12.43
CA PHE A 146 9.54 -22.35 -12.27
C PHE A 146 10.08 -21.91 -13.64
N ASP A 147 9.26 -21.14 -14.36
CA ASP A 147 9.53 -20.70 -15.73
C ASP A 147 9.66 -19.18 -15.84
N GLU A 148 9.99 -18.73 -17.04
CA GLU A 148 10.19 -17.30 -17.29
C GLU A 148 8.89 -16.50 -17.17
N TRP A 149 7.73 -17.10 -17.47
CA TRP A 149 6.45 -16.42 -17.29
C TRP A 149 6.22 -16.08 -15.81
N GLY A 150 6.32 -17.07 -14.91
CA GLY A 150 6.11 -16.81 -13.48
C GLY A 150 7.17 -15.87 -12.88
N LYS A 151 8.42 -15.92 -13.37
CA LYS A 151 9.45 -14.94 -12.96
C LYS A 151 9.08 -13.51 -13.36
N THR A 152 8.58 -13.32 -14.57
CA THR A 152 8.14 -12.00 -15.04
C THR A 152 6.88 -11.51 -14.33
N THR A 153 5.95 -12.41 -13.99
CA THR A 153 4.79 -12.11 -13.14
C THR A 153 5.22 -11.66 -11.74
N LEU A 154 6.12 -12.40 -11.09
CA LEU A 154 6.63 -11.99 -9.77
C LEU A 154 7.35 -10.65 -9.81
N PHE A 155 8.06 -10.36 -10.90
CA PHE A 155 8.65 -9.04 -11.09
C PHE A 155 7.58 -7.96 -11.23
N GLU A 156 6.56 -8.19 -12.05
CA GLU A 156 5.47 -7.24 -12.26
C GLU A 156 4.79 -6.91 -10.93
N GLU A 157 4.32 -7.90 -10.18
CA GLU A 157 3.62 -7.66 -8.91
C GLU A 157 4.53 -6.98 -7.85
N ALA A 158 5.80 -7.38 -7.77
CA ALA A 158 6.77 -6.70 -6.91
C ALA A 158 7.01 -5.24 -7.33
N PHE A 159 7.00 -4.98 -8.64
CA PHE A 159 7.15 -3.65 -9.20
C PHE A 159 5.92 -2.77 -8.92
N HIS A 160 4.71 -3.33 -8.97
CA HIS A 160 3.49 -2.63 -8.53
C HIS A 160 3.63 -2.17 -7.08
N MET A 161 4.01 -3.08 -6.17
CA MET A 161 4.26 -2.72 -4.77
C MET A 161 5.33 -1.62 -4.63
N TYR A 162 6.48 -1.80 -5.28
CA TYR A 162 7.57 -0.83 -5.26
C TYR A 162 7.18 0.54 -5.81
N HIS A 163 6.40 0.57 -6.89
CA HIS A 163 5.94 1.80 -7.51
C HIS A 163 4.90 2.50 -6.64
N GLU A 164 3.81 1.82 -6.25
CA GLU A 164 2.64 2.44 -5.64
C GLU A 164 2.85 2.75 -4.14
N ASN A 165 3.39 1.79 -3.39
CA ASN A 165 3.63 1.94 -1.95
C ASN A 165 5.05 2.41 -1.63
N GLY A 166 5.96 2.39 -2.62
CA GLY A 166 7.31 2.93 -2.51
C GLY A 166 7.44 4.31 -3.15
N LEU A 167 7.73 4.32 -4.45
CA LEU A 167 8.05 5.53 -5.22
C LEU A 167 6.95 6.61 -5.17
N ALA A 168 5.69 6.24 -5.40
CA ALA A 168 4.54 7.14 -5.40
C ALA A 168 4.24 7.70 -4.02
N SER A 169 4.56 6.96 -2.95
CA SER A 169 4.43 7.44 -1.58
C SER A 169 5.46 8.51 -1.23
N VAL A 170 6.68 8.42 -1.78
CA VAL A 170 7.76 9.39 -1.55
C VAL A 170 7.69 10.59 -2.51
N TRP A 171 7.37 10.35 -3.78
CA TRP A 171 7.29 11.37 -4.83
C TRP A 171 5.95 11.32 -5.58
N PRO A 172 4.85 11.73 -4.94
CA PRO A 172 3.51 11.61 -5.51
C PRO A 172 3.34 12.40 -6.81
N THR A 173 3.99 13.56 -6.97
CA THR A 173 3.92 14.36 -8.20
C THR A 173 4.75 13.80 -9.36
N ILE A 174 5.53 12.74 -9.12
CA ILE A 174 6.35 12.07 -10.14
C ILE A 174 5.73 10.72 -10.50
N PHE A 175 5.50 9.87 -9.51
CA PHE A 175 5.05 8.48 -9.70
C PHE A 175 3.61 8.22 -9.25
N GLY A 176 3.05 9.10 -8.42
CA GLY A 176 1.76 8.84 -7.78
C GLY A 176 0.54 9.22 -8.59
N TYR A 177 -0.56 9.31 -7.88
CA TYR A 177 -1.85 9.78 -8.35
C TYR A 177 -2.45 10.64 -7.23
N ASN A 178 -3.48 11.40 -7.57
CA ASN A 178 -4.07 12.33 -6.63
C ASN A 178 -4.66 11.58 -5.41
N PRO A 179 -4.25 11.91 -4.18
CA PRO A 179 -4.75 11.22 -2.99
C PRO A 179 -6.23 11.53 -2.70
N ASP A 180 -6.74 12.66 -3.20
CA ASP A 180 -8.13 13.09 -2.99
C ASP A 180 -9.08 12.47 -4.04
N ASP A 181 -8.55 12.14 -5.22
CA ASP A 181 -9.27 11.45 -6.31
C ASP A 181 -8.32 10.53 -7.09
N PRO A 182 -7.98 9.35 -6.54
CA PRO A 182 -7.03 8.42 -7.16
C PRO A 182 -7.58 7.79 -8.44
N SER A 183 -8.89 7.93 -8.71
CA SER A 183 -9.57 7.31 -9.84
C SER A 183 -9.61 8.16 -11.11
N ASP A 184 -9.35 9.47 -11.05
CA ASP A 184 -9.63 10.39 -12.17
C ASP A 184 -8.53 11.44 -12.41
N ASP A 185 -7.31 11.23 -11.92
CA ASP A 185 -6.24 12.22 -12.05
C ASP A 185 -5.02 11.71 -12.84
N PHE A 186 -5.19 11.68 -14.17
CA PHE A 186 -4.13 11.38 -15.12
C PHE A 186 -3.17 12.57 -15.36
N ASP A 187 -3.44 13.76 -14.80
CA ASP A 187 -2.60 14.95 -14.99
C ASP A 187 -1.72 15.31 -13.77
N TYR A 188 -1.96 14.68 -12.62
CA TYR A 188 -1.24 14.93 -11.37
C TYR A 188 0.26 14.62 -11.45
N SER A 189 0.61 13.39 -11.79
CA SER A 189 2.00 12.94 -11.79
C SER A 189 2.64 12.97 -13.16
N LEU A 190 3.96 13.06 -13.19
CA LEU A 190 4.72 12.97 -14.44
C LEU A 190 4.45 11.65 -15.17
N VAL A 191 4.41 10.53 -14.43
CA VAL A 191 4.11 9.22 -15.01
C VAL A 191 2.74 9.21 -15.67
N CYS A 192 1.68 9.64 -14.97
CA CYS A 192 0.35 9.62 -15.54
C CYS A 192 0.18 10.58 -16.73
N ARG A 193 0.81 11.77 -16.67
CA ARG A 193 0.81 12.69 -17.83
C ARG A 193 1.47 12.06 -19.05
N GLU A 194 2.58 11.34 -18.84
CA GLU A 194 3.26 10.64 -19.92
C GLU A 194 2.38 9.51 -20.48
N THR A 195 1.77 8.69 -19.62
CA THR A 195 0.79 7.65 -20.01
C THR A 195 -0.33 8.24 -20.86
N ALA A 196 -0.99 9.29 -20.37
CA ALA A 196 -2.10 9.94 -21.07
C ALA A 196 -1.68 10.54 -22.42
N SER A 197 -0.42 11.00 -22.56
CA SER A 197 0.11 11.54 -23.81
C SER A 197 0.30 10.49 -24.91
N HIS A 198 0.34 9.20 -24.52
CA HIS A 198 0.55 8.05 -25.40
C HIS A 198 -0.69 7.16 -25.54
N GLN A 199 -1.80 7.48 -24.88
CA GLN A 199 -3.00 6.65 -24.83
C GLN A 199 -3.59 6.39 -26.24
N CYS A 200 -3.68 5.12 -26.63
CA CYS A 200 -4.16 4.67 -27.94
C CYS A 200 -3.37 5.21 -29.15
N VAL A 201 -2.09 5.53 -28.97
CA VAL A 201 -1.17 6.01 -30.02
C VAL A 201 -0.21 4.89 -30.41
N SER A 202 0.28 4.84 -31.66
CA SER A 202 1.39 3.95 -32.06
C SER A 202 2.50 4.71 -32.83
N PRO A 203 3.77 4.67 -32.36
CA PRO A 203 4.20 4.12 -31.08
C PRO A 203 3.56 4.89 -29.91
N GLY A 204 3.19 4.17 -28.85
CA GLY A 204 2.50 4.73 -27.69
C GLY A 204 2.10 3.65 -26.69
N TRP A 205 0.94 3.82 -26.08
CA TRP A 205 0.47 3.00 -24.97
C TRP A 205 -0.97 2.56 -25.16
N TRP A 206 -1.26 1.32 -24.77
CA TRP A 206 -2.61 0.79 -24.61
C TRP A 206 -2.59 -0.42 -23.70
N HIS A 207 -3.35 -0.37 -22.60
CA HIS A 207 -3.63 -1.54 -21.78
C HIS A 207 -4.75 -2.41 -22.38
N SER A 208 -4.54 -3.71 -22.50
CA SER A 208 -5.46 -4.62 -23.23
C SER A 208 -6.87 -4.71 -22.61
N GLU A 209 -7.00 -4.40 -21.32
CA GLU A 209 -8.28 -4.32 -20.60
C GLU A 209 -9.07 -3.03 -20.87
N ASN A 210 -8.43 -2.05 -21.51
CA ASN A 210 -9.04 -0.78 -21.84
C ASN A 210 -9.49 -0.76 -23.31
N THR A 211 -10.55 -0.02 -23.59
CA THR A 211 -11.12 0.10 -24.93
C THR A 211 -10.68 1.41 -25.57
N CYS A 212 -9.89 1.32 -26.64
CA CYS A 212 -9.55 2.47 -27.45
C CYS A 212 -10.74 2.96 -28.31
N PRO A 213 -10.86 4.27 -28.56
CA PRO A 213 -11.86 4.78 -29.49
C PRO A 213 -11.66 4.27 -30.93
N ASN A 214 -12.73 4.31 -31.72
CA ASN A 214 -12.68 3.92 -33.13
C ASN A 214 -11.61 4.72 -33.90
N GLY A 215 -10.80 4.01 -34.68
CA GLY A 215 -9.71 4.60 -35.46
C GLY A 215 -8.34 4.56 -34.80
N ALA A 216 -8.25 4.01 -33.57
CA ALA A 216 -6.97 3.67 -32.95
C ALA A 216 -6.26 2.49 -33.68
N PRO A 217 -4.92 2.38 -33.60
CA PRO A 217 -4.03 3.36 -32.97
C PRO A 217 -3.97 4.69 -33.74
N PHE A 218 -3.92 5.79 -33.00
CA PHE A 218 -3.74 7.12 -33.55
C PHE A 218 -2.26 7.42 -33.83
N SER A 219 -2.01 8.46 -34.63
CA SER A 219 -0.65 8.97 -34.84
C SER A 219 -0.13 9.72 -33.61
N PRO A 220 1.20 9.73 -33.36
CA PRO A 220 1.81 10.49 -32.27
C PRO A 220 1.38 11.97 -32.23
N GLY A 221 1.11 12.46 -31.02
CA GLY A 221 0.60 13.82 -30.79
C GLY A 221 -0.92 13.96 -30.85
N ASN A 222 -1.66 12.87 -31.06
CA ASN A 222 -3.13 12.85 -31.01
C ASN A 222 -3.65 11.68 -30.15
N PRO A 223 -3.37 11.67 -28.83
CA PRO A 223 -3.82 10.60 -27.95
C PRO A 223 -5.34 10.60 -27.75
N ALA A 224 -5.87 9.45 -27.35
CA ALA A 224 -7.20 9.36 -26.78
C ALA A 224 -7.26 10.11 -25.45
N SER A 225 -8.44 10.61 -25.07
CA SER A 225 -8.65 11.16 -23.73
C SER A 225 -8.60 10.03 -22.70
N SER A 226 -7.89 10.26 -21.60
CA SER A 226 -7.91 9.41 -20.40
C SER A 226 -8.94 9.95 -19.40
N PRO A 227 -9.55 9.09 -18.56
CA PRO A 227 -9.43 7.64 -18.55
C PRO A 227 -10.14 6.98 -19.76
N LEU A 228 -9.63 5.83 -20.19
CA LEU A 228 -10.35 4.98 -21.15
C LEU A 228 -11.52 4.26 -20.45
N SER A 229 -12.38 3.60 -21.24
CA SER A 229 -13.35 2.65 -20.69
C SER A 229 -12.69 1.28 -20.55
N GLY A 230 -12.74 0.64 -19.38
CA GLY A 230 -12.10 -0.66 -19.14
C GLY A 230 -12.11 -1.04 -17.68
N THR A 231 -11.37 -2.09 -17.33
CA THR A 231 -11.14 -2.51 -15.94
C THR A 231 -9.82 -2.02 -15.36
N CYS A 232 -8.86 -1.63 -16.21
CA CYS A 232 -7.58 -1.04 -15.81
C CYS A 232 -7.54 0.45 -16.19
N ASN A 233 -8.63 1.17 -15.93
CA ASN A 233 -8.79 2.56 -16.40
C ASN A 233 -8.57 3.61 -15.31
N GLU A 234 -8.17 3.19 -14.12
CA GLU A 234 -7.74 4.07 -13.04
C GLU A 234 -6.22 4.30 -13.10
N PRO A 235 -5.71 5.47 -12.66
CA PRO A 235 -4.29 5.76 -12.59
C PRO A 235 -3.45 4.69 -11.88
N SER A 236 -3.93 4.12 -10.78
CA SER A 236 -3.28 3.02 -10.05
C SER A 236 -3.22 1.69 -10.81
N CYS A 237 -3.78 1.63 -12.01
CA CYS A 237 -3.60 0.48 -12.91
C CYS A 237 -2.90 0.92 -14.20
N ASP A 238 -3.46 1.89 -14.92
CA ASP A 238 -2.97 2.26 -16.25
C ASP A 238 -1.59 2.95 -16.19
N CYS A 239 -1.37 3.83 -15.22
CA CYS A 239 -0.11 4.57 -15.11
C CYS A 239 1.05 3.68 -14.66
N VAL A 240 0.82 2.81 -13.68
CA VAL A 240 1.85 1.88 -13.18
C VAL A 240 2.23 0.84 -14.23
N GLU A 241 1.26 0.34 -15.01
CA GLU A 241 1.52 -0.60 -16.11
C GLU A 241 2.34 0.04 -17.23
N PHE A 242 2.00 1.27 -17.62
CA PHE A 242 2.82 2.04 -18.55
C PHE A 242 4.23 2.25 -17.99
N PHE A 243 4.35 2.66 -16.73
CA PHE A 243 5.65 2.94 -16.12
C PHE A 243 6.53 1.70 -16.04
N ARG A 244 5.96 0.55 -15.70
CA ARG A 244 6.68 -0.73 -15.66
C ARG A 244 7.28 -1.04 -17.03
N GLN A 245 6.51 -0.96 -18.11
CA GLN A 245 7.03 -1.20 -19.46
C GLN A 245 8.03 -0.12 -19.92
N ALA A 246 7.77 1.14 -19.56
CA ALA A 246 8.68 2.25 -19.83
C ALA A 246 10.03 2.04 -19.14
N TYR A 247 10.02 1.63 -17.87
CA TYR A 247 11.20 1.40 -17.07
C TYR A 247 11.99 0.18 -17.55
N THR A 248 11.34 -0.96 -17.79
CA THR A 248 12.02 -2.16 -18.31
C THR A 248 12.62 -1.89 -19.69
N LYS A 249 11.92 -1.15 -20.56
CA LYS A 249 12.46 -0.74 -21.87
C LYS A 249 13.60 0.28 -21.74
N TYR A 250 13.56 1.17 -20.75
CA TYR A 250 14.63 2.13 -20.46
C TYR A 250 15.93 1.45 -20.03
N ILE A 251 15.86 0.46 -19.15
CA ILE A 251 17.04 -0.28 -18.67
C ILE A 251 17.48 -1.39 -19.63
N ASP A 252 16.85 -1.49 -20.80
CA ASP A 252 17.12 -2.52 -21.82
C ASP A 252 16.86 -3.95 -21.32
N TRP A 253 15.87 -4.12 -20.43
CA TRP A 253 15.43 -5.41 -19.94
C TRP A 253 14.29 -5.96 -20.80
N ASP A 254 14.67 -6.42 -21.98
CA ASP A 254 13.78 -7.08 -22.93
C ASP A 254 13.74 -8.58 -22.65
N HIS A 255 13.19 -8.95 -21.49
CA HIS A 255 13.12 -10.34 -21.04
C HIS A 255 11.96 -11.09 -21.73
N ASP A 256 12.23 -12.32 -22.17
CA ASP A 256 11.18 -13.24 -22.65
C ASP A 256 10.18 -13.50 -21.51
N GLY A 257 8.92 -13.09 -21.69
CA GLY A 257 7.85 -13.26 -20.68
C GLY A 257 7.18 -11.96 -20.24
N LEU A 258 7.89 -10.82 -20.29
CA LEU A 258 7.28 -9.52 -20.02
C LEU A 258 6.26 -9.19 -21.11
N TRP A 259 5.00 -8.98 -20.72
CA TRP A 259 4.00 -8.47 -21.63
C TRP A 259 4.32 -7.01 -21.97
N TYR A 260 4.33 -6.69 -23.26
CA TYR A 260 4.38 -5.31 -23.74
C TYR A 260 3.11 -4.99 -24.53
N SER A 261 2.61 -3.77 -24.41
CA SER A 261 1.50 -3.29 -25.24
C SER A 261 1.85 -3.42 -26.72
N ASP A 262 0.88 -3.82 -27.55
CA ASP A 262 1.04 -3.88 -29.02
C ASP A 262 1.43 -2.53 -29.64
N TYR A 263 1.17 -1.43 -28.91
CA TYR A 263 1.53 -0.08 -29.33
C TYR A 263 2.91 0.36 -28.82
N PHE A 264 3.50 -0.39 -27.89
CA PHE A 264 4.75 -0.01 -27.24
C PHE A 264 5.96 -0.12 -28.20
N PRO A 265 6.97 0.74 -28.05
CA PRO A 265 8.19 0.65 -28.83
C PRO A 265 8.94 -0.66 -28.61
N GLN A 266 9.41 -1.26 -29.72
CA GLN A 266 10.06 -2.57 -29.69
C GLN A 266 11.44 -2.56 -29.00
N ASN A 267 12.17 -1.44 -29.05
CA ASN A 267 13.51 -1.34 -28.47
C ASN A 267 13.72 -0.01 -27.74
N ARG A 268 14.75 0.04 -26.89
CA ARG A 268 15.12 1.20 -26.09
C ARG A 268 15.25 2.48 -26.91
N ASN A 269 15.88 2.44 -28.08
CA ASN A 269 16.04 3.64 -28.91
C ASN A 269 14.69 4.18 -29.41
N ALA A 270 13.80 3.31 -29.88
CA ALA A 270 12.45 3.71 -30.28
C ALA A 270 11.65 4.26 -29.08
N PHE A 271 11.78 3.65 -27.89
CA PHE A 271 11.21 4.15 -26.65
C PHE A 271 11.71 5.54 -26.27
N MET A 272 13.03 5.74 -26.25
CA MET A 272 13.64 7.04 -25.96
C MET A 272 13.31 8.11 -27.01
N ASN A 273 12.81 7.76 -28.20
CA ASN A 273 12.30 8.73 -29.17
C ASN A 273 10.81 9.03 -28.99
N MET A 274 10.04 8.11 -28.39
CA MET A 274 8.62 8.25 -28.13
C MET A 274 8.35 9.21 -26.96
N ILE A 275 9.08 9.07 -25.86
CA ILE A 275 8.78 9.78 -24.60
C ILE A 275 9.25 11.25 -24.60
N SER A 276 8.66 12.05 -23.72
CA SER A 276 8.98 13.46 -23.50
C SER A 276 10.39 13.67 -22.92
N GLN A 277 10.94 14.88 -23.07
CA GLN A 277 12.25 15.22 -22.48
C GLN A 277 12.21 15.24 -20.94
N GLU A 278 11.08 15.63 -20.36
CA GLU A 278 10.89 15.63 -18.90
C GLU A 278 10.96 14.20 -18.35
N PHE A 279 10.22 13.28 -18.97
CA PHE A 279 10.21 11.87 -18.58
C PHE A 279 11.59 11.20 -18.75
N LYS A 280 12.31 11.49 -19.86
CA LYS A 280 13.71 11.03 -20.03
C LYS A 280 14.61 11.50 -18.90
N SER A 281 14.45 12.76 -18.49
CA SER A 281 15.28 13.35 -17.45
C SER A 281 15.02 12.64 -16.12
N MET A 282 13.75 12.39 -15.78
CA MET A 282 13.35 11.62 -14.60
C MET A 282 13.94 10.21 -14.57
N LEU A 283 13.90 9.45 -15.67
CA LEU A 283 14.44 8.08 -15.71
C LEU A 283 15.94 7.99 -15.39
N SER A 284 16.68 9.06 -15.66
CA SER A 284 18.13 9.17 -15.41
C SER A 284 18.49 9.98 -14.17
N ASP A 285 17.50 10.52 -13.45
CA ASP A 285 17.75 11.40 -12.31
C ASP A 285 18.15 10.56 -11.09
N PRO A 286 19.38 10.74 -10.55
CA PRO A 286 19.83 9.98 -9.39
C PRO A 286 19.00 10.25 -8.13
N GLN A 287 18.19 11.33 -8.10
CA GLN A 287 17.28 11.59 -6.98
C GLN A 287 16.28 10.45 -6.76
N TYR A 288 15.84 9.77 -7.83
CA TYR A 288 14.80 8.73 -7.74
C TYR A 288 15.37 7.33 -7.54
N SER A 289 16.69 7.18 -7.49
CA SER A 289 17.37 5.90 -7.25
C SER A 289 16.87 4.77 -8.15
N LEU A 290 16.51 5.07 -9.40
CA LEU A 290 16.10 4.05 -10.35
C LEU A 290 17.33 3.30 -10.85
N ARG A 291 17.25 1.97 -10.94
CA ARG A 291 18.32 1.15 -11.51
C ARG A 291 18.53 1.55 -12.98
N GLN A 292 19.79 1.53 -13.40
CA GLN A 292 20.18 1.96 -14.76
C GLN A 292 20.48 0.76 -15.70
N SER A 293 20.30 -0.46 -15.21
CA SER A 293 20.51 -1.73 -15.92
C SER A 293 19.51 -2.79 -15.44
N PRO A 294 19.35 -3.91 -16.15
CA PRO A 294 18.50 -5.01 -15.68
C PRO A 294 18.95 -5.53 -14.30
N PRO A 295 18.02 -5.87 -13.39
CA PRO A 295 18.37 -6.49 -12.12
C PRO A 295 18.83 -7.95 -12.34
N PRO A 296 19.74 -8.47 -11.49
CA PRO A 296 20.07 -9.90 -11.48
C PRO A 296 18.94 -10.74 -10.85
N ASP A 297 18.84 -12.02 -11.25
CA ASP A 297 17.93 -13.01 -10.63
C ASP A 297 18.33 -13.35 -9.19
N SER A 298 19.61 -13.15 -8.84
CA SER A 298 20.16 -13.45 -7.52
C SER A 298 20.39 -12.20 -6.69
N TYR A 299 20.43 -12.39 -5.38
CA TYR A 299 20.84 -11.36 -4.44
C TYR A 299 21.70 -12.02 -3.35
N THR A 300 22.99 -11.68 -3.29
CA THR A 300 23.99 -12.45 -2.53
C THR A 300 24.66 -11.69 -1.39
N VAL A 301 24.32 -10.41 -1.20
CA VAL A 301 24.87 -9.63 -0.10
C VAL A 301 24.36 -10.20 1.23
N SER A 302 25.30 -10.56 2.10
CA SER A 302 25.01 -11.24 3.37
C SER A 302 24.76 -10.25 4.50
N GLY A 303 23.97 -10.66 5.49
CA GLY A 303 23.78 -9.90 6.73
C GLY A 303 22.63 -8.89 6.70
N ILE A 304 21.87 -8.85 5.60
CA ILE A 304 20.66 -8.05 5.51
C ILE A 304 19.56 -8.73 6.31
N ILE A 305 19.15 -8.09 7.40
CA ILE A 305 18.09 -8.54 8.27
C ILE A 305 17.28 -7.30 8.65
N GLY A 306 15.98 -7.28 8.31
CA GLY A 306 15.11 -6.15 8.63
C GLY A 306 15.62 -4.82 8.02
N THR A 307 15.09 -3.70 8.51
CA THR A 307 15.49 -2.34 8.13
C THR A 307 16.61 -1.81 9.02
N CYS A 308 17.79 -2.43 8.98
CA CYS A 308 18.96 -1.84 9.63
C CYS A 308 19.57 -0.76 8.74
N MET A 309 18.89 0.38 8.56
CA MET A 309 19.50 1.55 7.95
C MET A 309 20.41 2.23 8.96
N GLU A 310 21.59 2.67 8.50
CA GLU A 310 22.77 3.07 9.29
C GLU A 310 22.54 4.09 10.43
N SER A 311 21.37 4.72 10.51
CA SER A 311 21.00 5.61 11.61
C SER A 311 20.42 4.92 12.86
N TYR A 312 20.11 3.62 12.80
CA TYR A 312 19.65 2.85 13.95
C TYR A 312 20.62 1.71 14.21
N GLU A 313 21.30 1.78 15.36
CA GLU A 313 22.16 0.70 15.84
C GLU A 313 21.37 -0.61 15.89
N CYS A 314 21.53 -1.45 14.88
CA CYS A 314 21.16 -2.86 14.96
C CYS A 314 22.17 -3.54 15.88
N THR A 315 21.99 -3.32 17.19
CA THR A 315 22.67 -4.08 18.21
C THR A 315 22.27 -5.54 18.02
N THR A 316 23.25 -6.35 17.63
CA THR A 316 23.20 -7.80 17.76
C THR A 316 22.59 -8.16 19.11
N ALA A 317 21.43 -8.80 19.10
CA ALA A 317 20.73 -9.19 20.31
C ALA A 317 21.66 -10.02 21.21
N THR A 318 22.17 -9.41 22.27
CA THR A 318 22.85 -10.10 23.36
C THR A 318 21.96 -9.95 24.59
N SER A 319 21.37 -11.06 24.98
CA SER A 319 20.37 -11.24 26.03
C SER A 319 20.79 -10.70 27.41
N SER A 320 19.87 -10.01 28.10
CA SER A 320 19.57 -10.23 29.52
C SER A 320 18.26 -9.54 29.93
N PRO A 321 17.38 -10.19 30.72
CA PRO A 321 16.12 -9.61 31.17
C PRO A 321 16.34 -8.70 32.37
N VAL A 322 15.81 -7.47 32.30
CA VAL A 322 15.68 -6.57 33.46
C VAL A 322 14.20 -6.52 33.84
N GLU A 323 13.88 -7.10 35.01
CA GLU A 323 12.55 -6.99 35.63
C GLU A 323 12.30 -5.56 36.11
N PHE A 324 11.12 -5.02 35.80
CA PHE A 324 10.60 -3.80 36.42
C PHE A 324 9.40 -4.14 37.33
N PRO A 325 9.28 -3.49 38.51
CA PRO A 325 8.25 -3.79 39.48
C PRO A 325 6.89 -3.22 39.08
N VAL A 326 5.86 -4.05 39.24
CA VAL A 326 4.44 -3.71 39.03
C VAL A 326 3.94 -2.87 40.21
N THR A 327 3.42 -1.67 39.95
CA THR A 327 2.60 -0.91 40.90
C THR A 327 1.13 -0.92 40.48
N SER A 328 0.26 -1.29 41.42
CA SER A 328 -1.18 -1.45 41.25
C SER A 328 -1.94 -0.12 41.13
N ALA A 329 -2.96 -0.10 40.26
CA ALA A 329 -3.91 1.01 40.12
C ALA A 329 -5.05 0.93 41.15
N PRO A 330 -5.65 2.06 41.56
CA PRO A 330 -6.72 2.09 42.55
C PRO A 330 -8.11 1.78 41.95
N VAL A 331 -8.94 1.16 42.78
CA VAL A 331 -10.32 0.75 42.53
C VAL A 331 -11.27 1.94 42.65
N ALA A 332 -12.15 2.14 41.66
CA ALA A 332 -13.25 3.11 41.74
C ALA A 332 -14.53 2.49 42.35
N SER A 333 -15.21 3.24 43.22
CA SER A 333 -16.54 2.93 43.77
C SER A 333 -17.63 3.79 43.10
N PRO A 334 -18.91 3.39 43.11
CA PRO A 334 -19.97 3.96 42.26
C PRO A 334 -20.88 4.97 42.98
N VAL A 335 -21.38 5.99 42.25
CA VAL A 335 -22.46 6.94 42.66
C VAL A 335 -23.07 7.53 41.36
N SER A 336 -24.24 8.19 41.35
CA SER A 336 -25.65 7.76 41.43
C SER A 336 -26.50 8.96 40.96
N ASN A 337 -27.47 8.74 40.07
CA ASN A 337 -28.66 9.53 39.71
C ASN A 337 -28.58 11.03 39.26
N GLU A 338 -28.77 11.19 37.95
CA GLU A 338 -29.69 12.06 37.17
C GLU A 338 -30.01 13.54 37.53
N ASN A 339 -29.87 14.37 36.47
CA ASN A 339 -30.56 15.64 36.17
C ASN A 339 -30.03 16.96 36.75
N SER A 340 -28.72 17.10 36.88
CA SER A 340 -28.10 18.38 37.23
C SER A 340 -26.98 18.73 36.25
N CYS A 341 -27.08 19.89 35.58
CA CYS A 341 -25.94 20.47 34.86
C CYS A 341 -24.87 21.04 35.81
N SER A 342 -24.89 20.69 37.10
CA SER A 342 -23.90 21.12 38.10
C SER A 342 -22.47 20.75 37.76
N ASP A 343 -22.30 19.77 36.87
CA ASP A 343 -21.00 19.22 36.53
C ASP A 343 -20.44 19.83 35.22
N PHE A 344 -21.16 20.77 34.61
CA PHE A 344 -20.68 21.55 33.47
C PHE A 344 -20.17 22.91 33.95
N PRO A 345 -19.01 23.39 33.46
CA PRO A 345 -18.58 24.74 33.73
C PRO A 345 -19.58 25.74 33.13
N ASP A 346 -19.99 26.75 33.89
CA ASP A 346 -20.99 27.78 33.49
C ASP A 346 -20.63 28.51 32.18
N GLN A 347 -19.36 28.47 31.81
CA GLN A 347 -18.78 29.04 30.61
C GLN A 347 -17.74 28.08 30.03
N ILE A 348 -17.81 27.83 28.73
CA ILE A 348 -16.75 27.17 27.98
C ILE A 348 -15.98 28.25 27.23
N LYS A 349 -14.66 28.29 27.45
CA LYS A 349 -13.76 29.22 26.78
C LYS A 349 -13.14 28.53 25.57
N TRP A 350 -13.13 29.20 24.43
CA TRP A 350 -12.28 28.77 23.32
C TRP A 350 -11.72 29.99 22.58
N LYS A 351 -10.64 29.77 21.84
CA LYS A 351 -9.90 30.83 21.16
C LYS A 351 -9.97 30.66 19.65
N ILE A 352 -10.45 31.70 18.95
CA ILE A 352 -10.54 31.75 17.49
C ILE A 352 -9.59 32.84 17.01
N LYS A 353 -8.59 32.49 16.19
CA LYS A 353 -7.67 33.46 15.54
C LYS A 353 -7.09 34.54 16.46
N GLY A 354 -6.76 34.17 17.70
CA GLY A 354 -6.21 35.11 18.68
C GLY A 354 -7.24 35.75 19.62
N GLU A 355 -8.53 35.72 19.29
CA GLU A 355 -9.62 36.28 20.09
C GLU A 355 -10.32 35.21 20.95
N MET A 356 -10.63 35.56 22.19
CA MET A 356 -11.30 34.68 23.14
C MET A 356 -12.82 34.80 23.00
N SER A 357 -13.49 33.67 22.79
CA SER A 357 -14.95 33.55 22.77
C SER A 357 -15.43 32.67 23.92
N PHE A 358 -16.68 32.90 24.33
CA PHE A 358 -17.33 32.22 25.44
C PHE A 358 -18.66 31.66 24.98
N LEU A 359 -18.98 30.44 25.39
CA LEU A 359 -20.32 29.86 25.25
C LEU A 359 -20.87 29.58 26.63
N TYR A 360 -22.06 30.12 26.88
CA TYR A 360 -22.72 29.99 28.17
C TYR A 360 -23.73 28.85 28.13
N CYS A 361 -23.87 28.14 29.25
CA CYS A 361 -24.77 27.00 29.35
C CYS A 361 -26.25 27.39 29.06
N THR A 362 -26.62 28.64 29.30
CA THR A 362 -27.94 29.22 29.00
C THR A 362 -28.21 29.34 27.50
N GLU A 363 -27.18 29.51 26.66
CA GLU A 363 -27.31 29.64 25.21
C GLU A 363 -27.57 28.29 24.52
N MET A 364 -27.32 27.18 25.21
CA MET A 364 -27.62 25.83 24.72
C MET A 364 -29.07 25.38 24.96
N THR A 365 -29.87 26.17 25.68
CA THR A 365 -31.22 25.75 26.13
C THR A 365 -32.26 25.68 25.01
N GLU A 366 -32.07 26.35 23.88
CA GLU A 366 -32.99 26.28 22.73
C GLU A 366 -32.91 24.94 21.95
N TYR A 367 -31.92 24.09 22.21
CA TYR A 367 -31.72 22.82 21.51
C TYR A 367 -32.20 21.59 22.30
N ARG A 368 -33.25 21.73 23.12
CA ARG A 368 -33.94 20.57 23.70
C ARG A 368 -34.71 19.81 22.63
N CYS A 369 -34.29 18.55 22.42
CA CYS A 369 -34.87 17.51 21.57
C CYS A 369 -36.29 17.77 21.04
N GLN A 370 -36.42 18.38 19.86
CA GLN A 370 -37.66 18.30 19.10
C GLN A 370 -37.60 17.11 18.14
N LYS A 371 -38.43 16.11 18.41
CA LYS A 371 -38.62 14.92 17.60
C LYS A 371 -39.38 15.26 16.31
N LYS A 372 -38.72 15.93 15.36
CA LYS A 372 -39.22 16.07 13.98
C LYS A 372 -38.13 15.67 12.99
N LYS A 373 -38.44 14.61 12.22
CA LYS A 373 -37.66 14.10 11.07
C LYS A 373 -36.30 13.42 11.39
N GLY A 374 -36.30 12.50 12.35
CA GLY A 374 -35.35 11.38 12.35
C GLY A 374 -33.87 11.72 12.54
N LYS A 375 -33.53 12.91 13.04
CA LYS A 375 -32.17 13.28 13.42
C LYS A 375 -32.24 14.00 14.77
N SER A 376 -31.59 13.43 15.78
CA SER A 376 -31.49 14.05 17.10
C SER A 376 -30.26 13.50 17.81
N LEU A 377 -29.43 14.40 18.31
CA LEU A 377 -28.40 14.10 19.31
C LEU A 377 -29.10 14.12 20.68
N CYS A 378 -29.07 13.00 21.38
CA CYS A 378 -29.47 12.95 22.79
C CYS A 378 -28.22 12.60 23.61
N PRO A 379 -27.88 13.39 24.65
CA PRO A 379 -26.96 12.93 25.68
C PRO A 379 -27.59 11.73 26.41
N ASN A 380 -26.78 10.74 26.78
CA ASN A 380 -27.20 9.76 27.78
C ASN A 380 -26.88 10.26 29.21
N GLU A 381 -27.36 9.51 30.20
CA GLU A 381 -27.37 9.83 31.64
C GLU A 381 -25.99 10.14 32.27
N CYS A 382 -24.89 10.01 31.52
CA CYS A 382 -23.53 10.31 31.99
C CYS A 382 -22.86 11.49 31.27
N GLY A 383 -23.55 12.21 30.38
CA GLY A 383 -23.04 13.44 29.74
C GLY A 383 -21.80 13.29 28.83
N THR A 384 -21.21 12.10 28.71
CA THR A 384 -19.90 11.87 28.06
C THR A 384 -19.98 11.18 26.70
N THR A 385 -21.17 10.79 26.26
CA THR A 385 -21.37 10.14 24.96
C THR A 385 -22.60 10.70 24.25
N ALA A 386 -22.43 11.05 22.98
CA ALA A 386 -23.53 11.38 22.09
C ALA A 386 -23.77 10.20 21.14
N THR A 387 -25.00 9.70 21.08
CA THR A 387 -25.34 8.57 20.19
C THR A 387 -25.86 9.10 18.86
N TRP A 388 -25.23 8.70 17.76
CA TRP A 388 -25.72 8.98 16.41
C TRP A 388 -26.66 7.86 15.95
N CYS A 389 -27.90 8.21 15.61
CA CYS A 389 -28.88 7.26 15.08
C CYS A 389 -29.20 7.60 13.62
N ASN A 390 -28.54 6.92 12.69
CA ASN A 390 -29.04 6.76 11.31
C ASN A 390 -29.30 5.26 11.05
N LYS A 391 -30.17 4.94 10.09
CA LYS A 391 -30.58 3.55 9.81
C LYS A 391 -29.41 2.62 9.44
N ASP A 392 -28.29 3.16 8.95
CA ASP A 392 -27.23 2.35 8.34
C ASP A 392 -25.84 2.49 9.00
N ALA A 393 -25.71 3.17 10.14
CA ALA A 393 -24.46 3.18 10.91
C ALA A 393 -24.70 3.56 12.38
N LYS A 394 -24.19 2.73 13.30
CA LYS A 394 -24.08 3.06 14.73
C LYS A 394 -22.61 3.29 15.05
N GLY A 395 -22.27 4.49 15.47
CA GLY A 395 -20.96 4.83 16.02
C GLY A 395 -21.14 5.60 17.32
N GLN A 396 -20.34 5.26 18.34
CA GLN A 396 -20.19 6.06 19.55
C GLN A 396 -18.96 6.95 19.40
N VAL A 397 -19.08 8.21 19.82
CA VAL A 397 -17.93 9.12 19.93
C VAL A 397 -17.76 9.42 21.40
N GLU A 398 -16.59 9.08 21.94
CA GLU A 398 -16.20 9.42 23.30
C GLU A 398 -15.42 10.74 23.28
N TYR A 399 -15.65 11.58 24.30
CA TYR A 399 -14.85 12.75 24.54
C TYR A 399 -14.64 12.94 26.04
N ASN A 400 -13.52 13.58 26.38
CA ASN A 400 -13.20 14.03 27.72
C ASN A 400 -13.11 15.55 27.74
N VAL A 401 -13.22 16.13 28.93
CA VAL A 401 -12.88 17.53 29.17
C VAL A 401 -11.63 17.53 30.05
N ASN A 402 -10.56 18.19 29.62
CA ASN A 402 -9.34 18.27 30.41
C ASN A 402 -9.50 19.22 31.60
N GLU A 403 -8.50 19.25 32.48
CA GLU A 403 -8.48 20.09 33.68
C GLU A 403 -8.60 21.61 33.41
N ASN A 404 -8.40 22.04 32.16
CA ASN A 404 -8.55 23.42 31.72
C ASN A 404 -9.95 23.73 31.15
N GLY A 405 -10.85 22.76 31.11
CA GLY A 405 -12.20 22.91 30.54
C GLY A 405 -12.27 22.72 29.03
N GLU A 406 -11.23 22.15 28.40
CA GLU A 406 -11.16 21.95 26.95
C GLU A 406 -11.63 20.54 26.55
N ILE A 407 -12.41 20.43 25.48
CA ILE A 407 -12.91 19.15 24.96
C ILE A 407 -11.80 18.42 24.18
N VAL A 408 -11.51 17.19 24.59
CA VAL A 408 -10.53 16.27 23.98
C VAL A 408 -11.27 15.02 23.51
N PHE A 409 -11.37 14.81 22.20
CA PHE A 409 -12.04 13.63 21.64
C PHE A 409 -11.19 12.37 21.77
N LYS A 410 -11.77 11.28 22.27
CA LYS A 410 -11.14 9.96 22.31
C LYS A 410 -11.77 9.07 21.23
N GLY A 411 -10.95 8.68 20.26
CA GLY A 411 -11.23 7.56 19.38
C GLY A 411 -12.43 7.75 18.44
N CYS A 412 -12.16 8.26 17.24
CA CYS A 412 -12.97 7.88 16.08
C CYS A 412 -12.03 7.54 14.92
N PRO A 413 -11.82 6.24 14.60
CA PRO A 413 -11.00 5.83 13.45
C PRO A 413 -11.50 6.44 12.12
N PHE A 414 -12.81 6.73 12.06
CA PHE A 414 -13.46 7.31 10.88
C PHE A 414 -13.11 8.79 10.63
N VAL A 415 -12.75 9.54 11.68
CA VAL A 415 -12.36 10.96 11.55
C VAL A 415 -10.90 11.10 11.15
N LYS A 416 -10.04 10.13 11.50
CA LYS A 416 -8.63 10.11 11.10
C LYS A 416 -8.40 9.88 9.60
N ARG A 417 -9.31 9.19 8.91
CA ARG A 417 -9.11 8.82 7.50
C ARG A 417 -9.72 9.80 6.48
N VAL A 418 -10.62 10.70 6.85
CA VAL A 418 -11.28 11.60 5.86
C VAL A 418 -11.74 12.97 6.43
N PRO A 419 -10.82 13.86 6.85
CA PRO A 419 -11.18 15.17 7.40
C PRO A 419 -11.96 16.07 6.41
N GLU A 420 -11.70 15.94 5.11
CA GLU A 420 -12.28 16.82 4.09
C GLU A 420 -13.71 16.47 3.69
N LYS A 421 -14.09 15.18 3.66
CA LYS A 421 -15.49 14.76 3.44
C LYS A 421 -16.43 15.24 4.57
N ILE A 422 -15.89 15.47 5.77
CA ILE A 422 -16.63 16.07 6.89
C ILE A 422 -16.78 17.58 6.67
N ALA A 423 -15.72 18.29 6.27
CA ALA A 423 -15.76 19.73 5.95
C ALA A 423 -16.75 20.04 4.81
N GLN A 424 -16.78 19.20 3.77
CA GLN A 424 -17.68 19.33 2.62
C GLN A 424 -19.14 18.98 2.93
N ARG A 425 -19.39 18.13 3.94
CA ARG A 425 -20.76 17.87 4.46
C ARG A 425 -21.21 18.95 5.44
N CYS A 426 -20.29 19.59 6.16
CA CYS A 426 -20.55 20.75 6.99
C CYS A 426 -20.91 22.00 6.16
N SER A 427 -20.32 22.18 4.97
CA SER A 427 -20.65 23.31 4.07
C SER A 427 -22.05 23.25 3.47
N LYS A 428 -22.68 22.06 3.44
CA LYS A 428 -24.04 21.83 2.93
C LYS A 428 -25.15 21.99 3.99
N GLY A 429 -24.86 22.65 5.12
CA GLY A 429 -25.87 23.34 5.93
C GLY A 429 -26.66 22.50 6.95
N ASN A 430 -26.02 21.57 7.69
CA ASN A 430 -26.72 20.84 8.77
C ASN A 430 -25.90 20.55 10.04
N ILE A 431 -24.69 21.10 10.21
CA ILE A 431 -23.93 20.95 11.46
C ILE A 431 -23.34 22.31 11.83
N ALA A 432 -23.85 22.88 12.92
CA ALA A 432 -23.53 24.21 13.41
C ALA A 432 -22.11 24.25 14.02
N MET A 433 -21.34 25.23 13.53
CA MET A 433 -20.20 26.00 14.08
C MET A 433 -19.06 25.37 14.90
N ALA A 434 -19.18 24.22 15.55
CA ALA A 434 -18.06 23.67 16.33
C ALA A 434 -17.02 22.92 15.47
N CYS A 435 -17.43 22.30 14.35
CA CYS A 435 -16.51 21.52 13.51
C CYS A 435 -15.69 22.34 12.51
N ARG A 436 -16.05 23.62 12.29
CA ARG A 436 -15.49 24.38 11.15
C ARG A 436 -14.06 24.89 11.41
N GLU A 437 -13.66 25.07 12.66
CA GLU A 437 -12.33 25.62 12.97
C GLU A 437 -11.31 24.61 13.50
N THR A 438 -11.74 23.49 14.08
CA THR A 438 -10.80 22.46 14.56
C THR A 438 -10.02 21.79 13.41
N CYS A 439 -10.58 21.77 12.19
CA CYS A 439 -9.90 21.23 11.02
C CYS A 439 -8.93 22.22 10.35
N MET A 440 -8.97 23.52 10.68
CA MET A 440 -8.17 24.56 10.01
C MET A 440 -6.89 24.94 10.78
N ASN A 441 -6.61 24.31 11.92
CA ASN A 441 -5.40 24.58 12.73
C ASN A 441 -4.39 23.41 12.75
N TYR A 442 -4.50 22.47 11.81
CA TYR A 442 -3.51 21.42 11.56
C TYR A 442 -3.01 21.48 10.10
N ILE A 443 -2.80 22.69 9.59
CA ILE A 443 -1.95 23.01 8.43
C ILE A 443 -0.88 23.98 8.93
#